data_AF-A0A1X0RE43-F1
#
_entry.id   AF-A0A1X0RE43-F1
#
_cell.length_a   1.000
_cell.length_b   1.000
_cell.length_c   1.000
_cell.angle_alpha   90.00
_cell.angle_beta   90.00
_cell.angle_gamma   90.00
#
_symmetry.space_group_name_H-M   'P 1'
#
loop_
_entity.id
_entity.type
_entity.pdbx_description
1 polymer ?
#
loop_
_entity_poly.entity_id
_entity_poly.type
_entity_poly.pdbx_seq_one_letter_code
_entity_poly.pdbx_strand_id
1 'polypeptide(L)'
;MIQQPPTFNFIITRPHNKPANTCTRKGPPSILIDFTAMTLCDLLPAHPKNASIRRSLPELVFFVQKVTHQADINCRTLLVALIYLQRAKSNLPKRAVGSDDTNHRMFLGALLLASKFLKDSAWTTHTLTNRRLYEICGGLFSMKEIYQLERAFLKLIQYNCWVDDQGLNQFVLKHRQDLSI
;
A
#
# COMPACT_ATOMS: atom_id res chain seq x y z
N MET A 1 2.28 -29.16 31.57
CA MET A 1 1.78 -27.77 31.75
C MET A 1 1.84 -27.09 30.39
N ILE A 2 0.70 -26.95 29.71
CA ILE A 2 0.62 -26.39 28.36
C ILE A 2 0.34 -24.89 28.53
N GLN A 3 1.30 -24.04 28.19
CA GLN A 3 1.11 -22.58 28.15
C GLN A 3 0.17 -22.23 26.99
N GLN A 4 -0.92 -21.53 27.29
CA GLN A 4 -1.78 -20.92 26.29
C GLN A 4 -1.05 -19.74 25.63
N PRO A 5 -1.21 -19.53 24.30
CA PRO A 5 -0.66 -18.36 23.64
C PRO A 5 -1.39 -17.08 24.09
N PRO A 6 -0.72 -15.91 24.08
CA PRO A 6 -1.31 -14.66 24.50
C PRO A 6 -2.49 -14.28 23.59
N THR A 7 -3.68 -14.20 24.16
CA THR A 7 -4.87 -13.64 23.53
C THR A 7 -4.75 -12.12 23.45
N PHE A 8 -4.52 -11.58 22.26
CA PHE A 8 -4.69 -10.14 22.00
C PHE A 8 -6.16 -9.84 21.77
N ASN A 9 -6.85 -9.43 22.85
CA ASN A 9 -8.22 -8.94 22.78
C ASN A 9 -8.24 -7.52 22.21
N PHE A 10 -8.61 -7.37 20.94
CA PHE A 10 -9.02 -6.07 20.40
C PHE A 10 -10.42 -5.75 20.92
N ILE A 11 -10.51 -5.23 22.15
CA ILE A 11 -11.76 -4.69 22.69
C ILE A 11 -12.10 -3.40 21.92
N ILE A 12 -13.22 -3.44 21.18
CA ILE A 12 -13.85 -2.27 20.58
C ILE A 12 -14.60 -1.52 21.69
N THR A 13 -13.93 -0.58 22.36
CA THR A 13 -14.62 0.44 23.16
C THR A 13 -14.80 1.70 22.33
N ARG A 14 -16.06 2.06 22.06
CA ARG A 14 -16.45 3.38 21.56
C ARG A 14 -16.15 4.43 22.64
N PRO A 15 -15.34 5.48 22.39
CA PRO A 15 -15.23 6.57 23.34
C PRO A 15 -16.28 7.65 23.03
N HIS A 16 -17.22 7.82 23.95
CA HIS A 16 -18.09 8.99 24.03
C HIS A 16 -17.35 10.10 24.79
N ASN A 17 -16.97 11.16 24.05
CA ASN A 17 -16.74 12.56 24.46
C ASN A 17 -15.78 12.93 25.64
N LYS A 18 -14.59 13.50 25.32
CA LYS A 18 -13.89 14.69 25.92
C LYS A 18 -12.37 14.74 25.57
N PRO A 19 -11.69 15.89 25.79
CA PRO A 19 -11.51 17.05 24.92
C PRO A 19 -10.19 17.03 24.12
N ALA A 20 -9.98 18.04 23.26
CA ALA A 20 -8.88 18.21 22.33
C ALA A 20 -7.48 17.98 22.94
N ASN A 21 -6.86 16.85 22.57
CA ASN A 21 -5.42 16.66 22.58
C ASN A 21 -4.96 16.57 21.12
N THR A 22 -3.84 17.22 20.80
CA THR A 22 -3.24 17.34 19.48
C THR A 22 -2.96 15.98 18.85
N CYS A 23 -3.93 15.41 18.14
CA CYS A 23 -3.74 14.20 17.35
C CYS A 23 -2.85 14.50 16.15
N THR A 24 -1.54 14.31 16.30
CA THR A 24 -0.66 14.07 15.16
C THR A 24 -1.25 12.88 14.40
N ARG A 25 -1.77 13.08 13.18
CA ARG A 25 -2.28 11.99 12.35
C ARG A 25 -1.16 10.97 12.17
N LYS A 26 -1.26 9.83 12.88
CA LYS A 26 -0.23 8.79 12.83
C LYS A 26 -0.48 7.97 11.57
N GLY A 27 0.35 8.19 10.55
CA GLY A 27 0.40 7.32 9.37
C GLY A 27 0.81 5.89 9.73
N PRO A 28 0.95 4.99 8.74
CA PRO A 28 1.31 3.60 9.00
C PRO A 28 2.67 3.51 9.72
N PRO A 29 2.87 2.52 10.60
CA PRO A 29 4.14 2.35 11.31
C PRO A 29 5.27 2.04 10.31
N SER A 30 6.50 2.43 10.62
CA SER A 30 7.67 2.27 9.73
C SER A 30 7.86 0.82 9.28
N ILE A 31 7.63 -0.15 10.16
CA ILE A 31 7.69 -1.58 9.84
C ILE A 31 6.82 -1.95 8.63
N LEU A 32 5.63 -1.36 8.51
CA LEU A 32 4.72 -1.65 7.40
C LEU A 32 5.17 -0.95 6.11
N ILE A 33 5.80 0.22 6.22
CA ILE A 33 6.42 0.94 5.11
C ILE A 33 7.61 0.14 4.56
N ASP A 34 8.49 -0.32 5.45
CA ASP A 34 9.67 -1.12 5.09
C ASP A 34 9.25 -2.45 4.47
N PHE A 35 8.28 -3.14 5.09
CA PHE A 35 7.70 -4.37 4.53
C PHE A 35 7.09 -4.15 3.14
N THR A 36 6.45 -2.99 2.91
CA THR A 36 5.91 -2.64 1.59
C THR A 36 7.03 -2.45 0.56
N ALA A 37 8.09 -1.73 0.91
CA ALA A 37 9.23 -1.53 0.01
C ALA A 37 9.95 -2.85 -0.30
N MET A 38 10.18 -3.70 0.71
CA MET A 38 10.76 -5.04 0.53
C MET A 38 9.88 -5.90 -0.39
N THR A 39 8.56 -5.93 -0.12
CA THR A 39 7.61 -6.66 -0.97
C THR A 39 7.72 -6.21 -2.42
N LEU A 40 7.76 -4.91 -2.69
CA LEU A 40 7.89 -4.37 -4.06
C LEU A 40 9.21 -4.76 -4.74
N CYS A 41 10.33 -4.70 -4.03
CA CYS A 41 11.62 -5.16 -4.55
C CYS A 41 11.60 -6.65 -4.92
N ASP A 42 10.91 -7.49 -4.13
CA ASP A 42 10.76 -8.93 -4.36
C ASP A 42 9.74 -9.27 -5.45
N LEU A 43 8.84 -8.36 -5.80
CA LEU A 43 7.86 -8.56 -6.89
C LEU A 43 8.54 -8.49 -8.25
N LEU A 44 9.41 -7.50 -8.42
CA LEU A 44 10.04 -7.18 -9.69
C LEU A 44 11.51 -6.83 -9.42
N PRO A 45 12.42 -7.81 -9.57
CA PRO A 45 13.84 -7.52 -9.49
C PRO A 45 14.18 -6.48 -10.57
N ALA A 46 14.73 -5.35 -10.15
CA ALA A 46 15.16 -4.30 -11.07
C ALA A 46 16.34 -4.80 -11.92
N HIS A 47 16.32 -4.52 -13.22
CA HIS A 47 17.48 -4.77 -14.07
C HIS A 47 18.61 -3.77 -13.73
N PRO A 48 19.88 -4.16 -13.80
CA PRO A 48 20.98 -3.22 -13.66
C PRO A 48 20.95 -2.17 -14.78
N LYS A 49 20.57 -0.94 -14.41
CA LYS A 49 21.03 0.37 -14.89
C LYS A 49 21.42 0.47 -16.37
N ASN A 50 20.44 0.44 -17.29
CA ASN A 50 20.65 1.08 -18.59
C ASN A 50 20.48 2.61 -18.43
N ALA A 51 21.53 3.37 -18.73
CA ALA A 51 21.67 4.79 -18.43
C ALA A 51 20.79 5.75 -19.25
N SER A 52 19.80 5.26 -20.00
CA SER A 52 18.99 6.09 -20.89
C SER A 52 17.68 6.51 -20.23
N ILE A 53 17.65 7.79 -19.83
CA ILE A 53 16.49 8.54 -19.27
C ILE A 53 16.14 8.14 -17.83
N ARG A 54 16.93 8.63 -16.86
CA ARG A 54 16.53 8.56 -15.45
C ARG A 54 15.49 9.64 -15.15
N ARG A 55 14.28 9.23 -14.75
CA ARG A 55 13.50 10.08 -13.84
C ARG A 55 14.21 10.05 -12.50
N SER A 56 14.48 11.23 -11.92
CA SER A 56 15.02 11.34 -10.56
C SER A 56 13.92 10.93 -9.58
N LEU A 57 13.77 9.62 -9.39
CA LEU A 57 12.80 9.05 -8.47
C LEU A 57 13.44 8.93 -7.08
N PRO A 58 12.71 9.30 -6.02
CA PRO A 58 13.15 9.03 -4.66
C PRO A 58 13.35 7.53 -4.43
N GLU A 59 14.16 7.17 -3.45
CA GLU A 59 14.24 5.79 -2.98
C GLU A 59 12.84 5.26 -2.60
N LEU A 60 12.61 3.97 -2.86
CA LEU A 60 11.28 3.38 -2.76
C LEU A 60 10.69 3.51 -1.36
N VAL A 61 11.47 3.26 -0.30
CA VAL A 61 11.04 3.39 1.10
C VAL A 61 10.56 4.82 1.38
N PHE A 62 11.36 5.82 1.04
CA PHE A 62 11.01 7.23 1.23
C PHE A 62 9.80 7.64 0.39
N PHE A 63 9.66 7.09 -0.81
CA PHE A 63 8.49 7.33 -1.65
C PHE A 63 7.21 6.76 -1.03
N VAL A 64 7.24 5.51 -0.54
CA VAL A 64 6.12 4.88 0.16
C VAL A 64 5.75 5.68 1.41
N GLN A 65 6.75 6.07 2.22
CA GLN A 65 6.54 6.89 3.41
C GLN A 65 5.90 8.24 3.07
N LYS A 66 6.45 8.96 2.09
CA LYS A 66 5.92 10.27 1.65
C LYS A 66 4.47 10.16 1.20
N VAL A 67 4.18 9.24 0.28
CA VAL A 67 2.84 9.12 -0.30
C VAL A 67 1.82 8.69 0.75
N THR A 68 2.13 7.69 1.58
CA THR A 68 1.21 7.25 2.64
C THR A 68 0.92 8.35 3.64
N HIS A 69 1.92 9.13 4.03
CA HIS A 69 1.75 10.26 4.93
C HIS A 69 0.91 11.39 4.30
N GLN A 70 1.24 11.83 3.08
CA GLN A 70 0.54 12.94 2.42
C GLN A 70 -0.88 12.59 1.94
N ALA A 71 -1.16 11.31 1.72
CA ALA A 71 -2.48 10.78 1.37
C ALA A 71 -3.32 10.37 2.60
N ASP A 72 -2.79 10.52 3.82
CA ASP A 72 -3.46 10.15 5.08
C ASP A 72 -3.94 8.68 5.09
N ILE A 73 -3.04 7.79 4.68
CA ILE A 73 -3.31 6.36 4.54
C ILE A 73 -3.22 5.70 5.90
N ASN A 74 -4.26 4.97 6.30
CA ASN A 74 -4.23 4.12 7.50
C ASN A 74 -3.59 2.74 7.22
N CYS A 75 -3.30 1.99 8.28
CA CYS A 75 -2.69 0.66 8.18
C CYS A 75 -3.54 -0.32 7.35
N ARG A 76 -4.86 -0.33 7.54
CA ARG A 76 -5.77 -1.24 6.84
C ARG A 76 -5.73 -1.03 5.32
N THR A 77 -5.72 0.22 4.86
CA THR A 77 -5.61 0.56 3.43
C THR A 77 -4.28 0.10 2.85
N LEU A 78 -3.18 0.28 3.59
CA LEU A 78 -1.86 -0.20 3.15
C LEU A 78 -1.78 -1.74 3.11
N LEU A 79 -2.42 -2.44 4.07
CA LEU A 79 -2.53 -3.91 4.06
C LEU A 79 -3.34 -4.42 2.86
N VAL A 80 -4.45 -3.76 2.52
CA VAL A 80 -5.21 -4.10 1.29
C VAL A 80 -4.36 -3.85 0.04
N ALA A 81 -3.58 -2.77 0.00
CA ALA A 81 -2.64 -2.53 -1.09
C ALA A 81 -1.58 -3.65 -1.20
N LEU A 82 -1.05 -4.14 -0.09
CA LEU A 82 -0.13 -5.30 -0.07
C LEU A 82 -0.76 -6.59 -0.61
N ILE A 83 -2.03 -6.86 -0.27
CA ILE A 83 -2.78 -7.98 -0.85
C ILE A 83 -2.88 -7.82 -2.37
N TYR A 84 -3.17 -6.62 -2.86
CA TYR A 84 -3.21 -6.36 -4.29
C TYR A 84 -1.85 -6.53 -4.97
N LEU A 85 -0.77 -6.14 -4.31
CA LEU A 85 0.59 -6.38 -4.79
C LEU A 85 0.90 -7.90 -4.89
N GLN A 86 0.45 -8.71 -3.93
CA GLN A 86 0.56 -10.17 -4.03
C GLN A 86 -0.26 -10.75 -5.18
N ARG A 87 -1.49 -10.26 -5.39
CA ARG A 87 -2.31 -10.66 -6.56
C ARG A 87 -1.60 -10.30 -7.86
N ALA A 88 -0.99 -9.13 -7.93
CA ALA A 88 -0.19 -8.72 -9.08
C ALA A 88 0.99 -9.68 -9.31
N LYS A 89 1.70 -10.11 -8.25
CA LYS A 89 2.79 -11.11 -8.35
C LYS A 89 2.36 -12.36 -9.09
N SER A 90 1.21 -12.92 -8.72
CA SER A 90 0.70 -14.18 -9.28
C SER A 90 0.29 -14.06 -10.76
N ASN A 91 -0.01 -12.84 -11.22
CA ASN A 91 -0.43 -12.56 -12.59
C ASN A 91 0.72 -12.05 -13.49
N LEU A 92 1.89 -11.78 -12.92
CA LEU A 92 3.06 -11.41 -13.70
C LEU A 92 3.65 -12.64 -14.42
N PRO A 93 4.15 -12.48 -15.65
CA PRO A 93 4.97 -13.50 -16.30
C PRO A 93 6.15 -13.91 -15.43
N LYS A 94 6.53 -15.20 -15.44
CA LYS A 94 7.62 -15.77 -14.62
C LYS A 94 8.98 -15.07 -14.74
N ARG A 95 9.19 -14.29 -15.80
CA ARG A 95 10.42 -13.52 -16.09
C ARG A 95 10.14 -12.04 -16.31
N ALA A 96 9.08 -11.51 -15.69
CA ALA A 96 8.80 -10.08 -15.74
C ALA A 96 9.93 -9.31 -15.06
N VAL A 97 10.47 -8.32 -15.77
CA VAL A 97 11.50 -7.42 -15.26
C VAL A 97 10.94 -6.01 -15.33
N GLY A 98 11.05 -5.27 -14.23
CA GLY A 98 10.62 -3.88 -14.16
C GLY A 98 11.69 -2.92 -14.66
N SER A 99 11.26 -1.79 -15.21
CA SER A 99 12.08 -0.58 -15.35
C SER A 99 12.25 0.14 -14.01
N ASP A 100 13.16 1.12 -13.95
CA ASP A 100 13.51 1.91 -12.76
C ASP A 100 12.30 2.51 -12.00
N ASP A 101 11.17 2.75 -12.68
CA ASP A 101 9.95 3.34 -12.12
C ASP A 101 8.83 2.33 -11.84
N THR A 102 9.01 1.06 -12.19
CA THR A 102 7.92 0.08 -12.15
C THR A 102 7.44 -0.16 -10.72
N ASN A 103 8.35 -0.23 -9.74
CA ASN A 103 7.98 -0.44 -8.34
C ASN A 103 7.18 0.74 -7.77
N HIS A 104 7.58 1.98 -8.08
CA HIS A 104 6.81 3.18 -7.71
C HIS A 104 5.41 3.15 -8.33
N ARG A 105 5.30 2.76 -9.61
CA ARG A 105 4.00 2.68 -10.30
C ARG A 105 3.10 1.59 -9.71
N MET A 106 3.66 0.41 -9.43
CA MET A 106 2.95 -0.71 -8.81
C MET A 106 2.39 -0.31 -7.45
N PHE A 107 3.20 0.36 -6.63
CA PHE A 107 2.78 0.87 -5.34
C PHE A 107 1.62 1.87 -5.45
N LEU A 108 1.76 2.89 -6.31
CA LEU A 108 0.71 3.89 -6.53
C LEU A 108 -0.61 3.24 -6.98
N GLY A 109 -0.54 2.22 -7.84
CA GLY A 109 -1.71 1.55 -8.39
C GLY A 109 -2.45 0.75 -7.33
N ALA A 110 -1.69 -0.05 -6.58
CA ALA A 110 -2.20 -0.81 -5.46
C ALA A 110 -2.86 0.10 -4.41
N LEU A 111 -2.17 1.18 -4.02
CA LEU A 111 -2.64 2.10 -2.98
C LEU A 111 -3.91 2.86 -3.39
N LEU A 112 -3.94 3.35 -4.64
CA LEU A 112 -5.10 4.06 -5.17
C LEU A 112 -6.33 3.16 -5.22
N LEU A 113 -6.20 1.93 -5.73
CA LEU A 113 -7.30 0.98 -5.77
C LEU A 113 -7.76 0.58 -4.37
N ALA A 114 -6.81 0.35 -3.44
CA ALA A 114 -7.13 -0.02 -2.07
C ALA A 114 -7.94 1.09 -1.37
N SER A 115 -7.53 2.34 -1.55
CA SER A 115 -8.25 3.48 -0.99
C SER A 115 -9.65 3.65 -1.60
N LYS A 116 -9.80 3.47 -2.92
CA LYS A 116 -11.12 3.52 -3.58
C LYS A 116 -12.02 2.37 -3.15
N PHE A 117 -11.47 1.17 -2.97
CA PHE A 117 -12.23 0.00 -2.50
C PHE A 117 -12.77 0.21 -1.08
N LEU A 118 -12.01 0.85 -0.19
CA LEU A 118 -12.40 1.07 1.20
C LEU A 118 -13.17 2.37 1.45
N LYS A 119 -13.55 3.11 0.41
CA LYS A 119 -14.14 4.46 0.48
C LYS A 119 -15.33 4.57 1.44
N ASP A 120 -16.21 3.57 1.47
CA ASP A 120 -17.43 3.59 2.29
C ASP A 120 -17.24 2.89 3.65
N SER A 121 -16.01 2.49 3.99
CA SER A 121 -15.71 1.87 5.28
C SER A 121 -15.49 2.91 6.37
N ALA A 122 -15.89 2.58 7.60
CA ALA A 122 -15.68 3.42 8.79
C ALA A 122 -14.20 3.72 9.11
N TRP A 123 -13.27 3.07 8.40
CA TRP A 123 -11.84 3.16 8.64
C TRP A 123 -11.16 4.27 7.83
N THR A 124 -11.79 4.76 6.75
CA THR A 124 -11.18 5.78 5.88
C THR A 124 -11.85 7.13 6.04
N THR A 125 -11.06 8.16 6.32
CA THR A 125 -11.56 9.55 6.42
C THR A 125 -11.62 10.23 5.06
N HIS A 126 -10.67 9.89 4.18
CA HIS A 126 -10.58 10.44 2.83
C HIS A 126 -10.22 9.35 1.82
N THR A 127 -10.88 9.38 0.66
CA THR A 127 -10.51 8.53 -0.48
C THR A 127 -9.42 9.20 -1.30
N LEU A 128 -8.35 8.47 -1.57
CA LEU A 128 -7.31 8.88 -2.50
C LEU A 128 -7.87 8.88 -3.93
N THR A 129 -7.90 10.06 -4.54
CA THR A 129 -8.33 10.24 -5.93
C THR A 129 -7.12 10.38 -6.87
N ASN A 130 -7.31 10.16 -8.17
CA ASN A 130 -6.25 10.37 -9.17
C ASN A 130 -5.65 11.77 -9.11
N ARG A 131 -6.50 12.80 -8.97
CA ARG A 131 -6.07 14.19 -8.86
C ARG A 131 -5.23 14.41 -7.60
N ARG A 132 -5.68 13.89 -6.45
CA ARG A 132 -4.92 14.01 -5.20
C ARG A 132 -3.58 13.29 -5.28
N LEU A 133 -3.55 12.10 -5.88
CA LEU A 133 -2.33 11.33 -6.08
C LEU A 133 -1.32 12.06 -6.99
N TYR A 134 -1.80 12.68 -8.06
CA TYR A 134 -1.00 13.53 -8.94
C TYR A 134 -0.38 14.71 -8.19
N GLU A 135 -1.15 15.42 -7.38
CA GLU A 135 -0.67 16.53 -6.54
C GLU A 135 0.44 16.07 -5.58
N ILE A 136 0.25 14.93 -4.91
CA ILE A 136 1.25 14.32 -4.00
C ILE A 136 2.54 13.94 -4.73
N CYS A 137 2.41 13.41 -5.95
CA CYS A 137 3.55 13.04 -6.78
C CYS A 137 4.35 14.26 -7.26
N GLY A 138 3.81 15.48 -7.21
CA GLY A 138 4.56 16.71 -7.44
C GLY A 138 5.29 16.76 -8.79
N GLY A 139 4.65 16.27 -9.86
CA GLY A 139 5.22 16.26 -11.21
C GLY A 139 6.06 15.04 -11.58
N LEU A 140 6.24 14.06 -10.67
CA LEU A 140 6.92 12.80 -10.99
C LEU A 140 6.20 11.96 -12.05
N PHE A 141 4.87 12.09 -12.11
CA PHE A 141 3.99 11.44 -13.08
C PHE A 141 2.97 12.46 -13.59
N SER A 142 2.71 12.45 -14.88
CA SER A 142 1.61 13.21 -15.47
C SER A 142 0.24 12.65 -15.06
N MET A 143 -0.81 13.48 -15.13
CA MET A 143 -2.19 13.01 -14.91
C MET A 143 -2.55 11.80 -15.79
N LYS A 144 -2.12 11.82 -17.06
CA LYS A 144 -2.36 10.71 -18.01
C LYS A 144 -1.70 9.42 -17.51
N GLU A 145 -0.47 9.50 -17.02
CA GLU A 145 0.23 8.35 -16.45
C GLU A 145 -0.46 7.82 -15.20
N ILE A 146 -0.98 8.69 -14.32
CA ILE A 146 -1.74 8.27 -13.13
C ILE A 146 -3.00 7.47 -13.54
N TYR A 147 -3.77 7.95 -14.52
CA TYR A 147 -4.93 7.21 -15.04
C TYR A 147 -4.54 5.89 -15.70
N GLN A 148 -3.44 5.87 -16.47
CA GLN A 148 -2.94 4.65 -17.11
C GLN A 148 -2.49 3.64 -16.06
N LEU A 149 -1.81 4.10 -15.02
CA LEU A 149 -1.31 3.31 -13.91
C LEU A 149 -2.47 2.65 -13.15
N GLU A 150 -3.53 3.40 -12.83
CA GLU A 150 -4.75 2.82 -12.24
C GLU A 150 -5.33 1.70 -13.10
N ARG A 151 -5.57 1.99 -14.39
CA ARG A 151 -6.19 1.04 -15.32
C ARG A 151 -5.32 -0.19 -15.56
N ALA A 152 -4.01 0.01 -15.69
CA ALA A 152 -3.05 -1.07 -15.93
C ALA A 152 -2.97 -1.99 -14.71
N PHE A 153 -2.90 -1.42 -13.51
CA PHE A 153 -2.84 -2.20 -12.28
C PHE A 153 -4.15 -2.97 -12.04
N LEU A 154 -5.31 -2.34 -12.30
CA LEU A 154 -6.61 -3.01 -12.20
C LEU A 154 -6.73 -4.21 -13.16
N LYS A 155 -6.24 -4.07 -14.40
CA LYS A 155 -6.13 -5.18 -15.34
C LYS A 155 -5.15 -6.26 -14.87
N LEU A 156 -4.03 -5.86 -14.29
CA LEU A 156 -3.00 -6.78 -13.80
C LEU A 156 -3.53 -7.68 -12.68
N ILE A 157 -4.35 -7.16 -11.76
CA ILE A 157 -5.02 -7.98 -10.74
C ILE A 157 -6.31 -8.65 -11.25
N GLN A 158 -6.58 -8.59 -12.56
CA GLN A 158 -7.77 -9.14 -13.21
C GLN A 158 -9.07 -8.66 -12.57
N TYR A 159 -9.12 -7.39 -12.17
CA TYR A 159 -10.27 -6.77 -11.48
C TYR A 159 -10.65 -7.44 -10.14
N ASN A 160 -9.83 -8.35 -9.61
CA ASN A 160 -10.07 -8.97 -8.32
C ASN A 160 -9.74 -7.97 -7.20
N CYS A 161 -10.72 -7.12 -6.87
CA CYS A 161 -10.61 -6.09 -5.83
C CYS A 161 -11.26 -6.50 -4.51
N TRP A 162 -12.06 -7.57 -4.49
CA TRP A 162 -12.74 -7.97 -3.26
C TRP A 162 -11.72 -8.40 -2.19
N VAL A 163 -11.79 -7.78 -1.02
CA VAL A 163 -11.05 -8.15 0.19
C VAL A 163 -11.99 -7.99 1.37
N ASP A 164 -12.28 -9.09 2.04
CA ASP A 164 -13.06 -9.09 3.28
C ASP A 164 -12.14 -9.11 4.51
N ASP A 165 -12.75 -9.01 5.70
CA ASP A 165 -12.01 -9.03 6.96
C ASP A 165 -11.27 -10.37 7.18
N GLN A 166 -11.82 -11.49 6.70
CA GLN A 166 -11.15 -12.79 6.82
C GLN A 166 -9.88 -12.85 5.99
N GLY A 167 -9.93 -12.44 4.72
CA GLY A 167 -8.77 -12.38 3.84
C GLY A 167 -7.70 -11.42 4.35
N LEU A 168 -8.12 -10.28 4.91
CA LEU A 168 -7.19 -9.34 5.55
C LEU A 168 -6.51 -9.95 6.78
N ASN A 169 -7.29 -10.58 7.67
CA ASN A 169 -6.75 -11.23 8.87
C ASN A 169 -5.80 -12.39 8.52
N GLN A 170 -6.16 -13.20 7.52
CA GLN A 170 -5.31 -14.27 7.03
C GLN A 170 -3.98 -13.74 6.48
N PHE A 171 -4.00 -12.62 5.76
CA PHE A 171 -2.79 -11.96 5.29
C PHE A 171 -1.90 -11.52 6.47
N VAL A 172 -2.47 -10.85 7.48
CA VAL A 172 -1.71 -10.41 8.66
C VAL A 172 -1.11 -11.60 9.40
N LEU A 173 -1.87 -12.67 9.62
CA LEU A 173 -1.39 -13.88 10.29
C LEU A 173 -0.25 -14.56 9.52
N LYS A 174 -0.36 -14.62 8.19
CA LYS A 174 0.67 -15.17 7.31
C LYS A 174 1.98 -14.38 7.39
N HIS A 175 1.90 -13.07 7.56
CA HIS A 175 3.05 -12.15 7.58
C HIS A 175 3.41 -11.63 8.97
N ARG A 176 2.90 -12.27 10.04
CA ARG A 176 3.06 -11.80 11.43
C ARG A 176 4.53 -11.54 11.81
N GLN A 177 5.43 -12.44 11.39
CA GLN A 177 6.86 -12.34 11.67
C GLN A 177 7.50 -11.13 10.96
N ASP A 178 7.14 -10.94 9.68
CA ASP A 178 7.63 -9.82 8.87
C ASP A 178 7.11 -8.46 9.39
N LEU A 179 5.89 -8.46 9.93
CA LEU A 179 5.24 -7.29 10.49
C LEU A 179 5.62 -7.04 11.97
N SER A 180 6.42 -7.91 12.58
CA SER A 180 6.75 -7.89 14.01
C SER A 180 5.51 -7.87 14.93
N ILE A 181 4.45 -8.59 14.54
CA ILE A 181 3.17 -8.73 15.28
C ILE A 181 3.05 -10.15 15.85
#